data_AF-A0A9P9ERU1-F1
#
_entry.id   AF-A0A9P9ERU1-F1
#
_cell.length_a   1.000
_cell.length_b   1.000
_cell.length_c   1.000
_cell.angle_alpha   90.00
_cell.angle_beta   90.00
_cell.angle_gamma   90.00
#
_symmetry.space_group_name_H-M   'P 1'
#
loop_
_entity.id
_entity.type
_entity.pdbx_description
1 polymer ?
#
loop_
_entity_poly.entity_id
_entity_poly.type
_entity_poly.pdbx_seq_one_letter_code
_entity_poly.pdbx_strand_id
1 'polypeptide(L)'
;MVQIIPLPTVSDNLVEIEAKLKAFAEVICGGDSLAVHAGHPPEKRPLHDPLEIARLAMTPREVTQYETWATGGAMPPINWKTNRKRLPSATPENAVWLSIKKPQMKPLVMAIVKIAQARKELVASEEAFDAVELEVTRSAIANSTNVLDNSWDTLTRITNRVISSRSTLLSHKKALKRKLKLN
;
A
#
# COMPACT_ATOMS: atom_id res chain seq x y z
N MET A 1 -6.36 11.07 17.05
CA MET A 1 -5.75 9.73 17.18
C MET A 1 -6.39 8.85 16.15
N VAL A 2 -5.60 8.16 15.33
CA VAL A 2 -6.11 7.18 14.35
C VAL A 2 -6.61 5.96 15.12
N GLN A 3 -7.87 5.59 14.95
CA GLN A 3 -8.40 4.35 15.52
C GLN A 3 -7.86 3.17 14.71
N ILE A 4 -7.16 2.24 15.37
CA ILE A 4 -6.66 1.02 14.75
C ILE A 4 -7.76 -0.03 14.81
N ILE A 5 -8.16 -0.52 13.63
CA ILE A 5 -9.16 -1.56 13.46
C ILE A 5 -8.40 -2.87 13.18
N PRO A 6 -8.60 -3.93 13.97
CA PRO A 6 -7.90 -5.20 13.77
C PRO A 6 -8.36 -5.85 12.46
N LEU A 7 -7.41 -6.43 11.72
CA LEU A 7 -7.71 -7.21 10.54
C LEU A 7 -8.69 -8.37 10.86
N PRO A 8 -9.64 -8.65 9.96
CA PRO A 8 -10.38 -9.90 9.95
C PRO A 8 -9.47 -11.12 10.06
N THR A 9 -9.87 -12.10 10.85
CA THR A 9 -9.18 -13.39 10.97
C THR A 9 -10.14 -14.54 10.71
N VAL A 10 -9.62 -15.69 10.28
CA VAL A 10 -10.45 -16.88 9.98
C VAL A 10 -11.15 -17.44 11.24
N SER A 11 -10.65 -17.10 12.43
CA SER A 11 -11.24 -17.47 13.72
C SER A 11 -12.35 -16.52 14.18
N ASP A 12 -12.58 -15.40 13.50
CA ASP A 12 -13.64 -14.47 13.88
C ASP A 12 -15.01 -15.14 13.71
N ASN A 13 -15.94 -14.81 14.60
CA ASN A 13 -17.34 -15.19 14.42
C ASN A 13 -18.11 -14.19 13.54
N LEU A 14 -19.33 -14.54 13.13
CA LEU A 14 -20.15 -13.72 12.23
C LEU A 14 -20.41 -12.29 12.74
N VAL A 15 -20.49 -12.10 14.06
CA VAL A 15 -20.74 -10.77 14.66
C VAL A 15 -19.46 -9.94 14.67
N GLU A 16 -18.32 -10.58 14.97
CA GLU A 16 -17.01 -9.94 14.94
C GLU A 16 -16.62 -9.51 13.52
N ILE A 17 -16.83 -10.37 12.52
CA ILE A 17 -16.52 -10.04 11.13
C ILE A 17 -17.42 -8.93 10.60
N GLU A 18 -18.71 -8.92 10.96
CA GLU A 18 -19.64 -7.84 10.60
C GLU A 18 -19.14 -6.50 11.14
N ALA A 19 -18.80 -6.44 12.43
CA ALA A 19 -18.32 -5.22 13.08
C ALA A 19 -17.02 -4.70 12.44
N LYS A 20 -16.06 -5.60 12.16
CA LYS A 20 -14.78 -5.24 11.52
C LYS A 20 -14.97 -4.74 10.08
N LEU A 21 -15.77 -5.44 9.28
CA LEU A 21 -16.05 -5.04 7.90
C LEU A 21 -16.83 -3.73 7.82
N LYS A 22 -17.76 -3.51 8.74
CA LYS A 22 -18.48 -2.23 8.83
C LYS A 22 -17.53 -1.08 9.14
N ALA A 23 -16.63 -1.26 10.10
CA ALA A 23 -15.62 -0.26 10.43
C ALA A 23 -14.67 0.01 9.25
N PHE A 24 -14.29 -1.02 8.49
CA PHE A 24 -13.51 -0.85 7.25
C PHE A 24 -14.29 -0.09 6.16
N ALA A 25 -15.58 -0.37 6.00
CA ALA A 25 -16.43 0.34 5.04
C ALA A 25 -16.58 1.83 5.41
N GLU A 26 -16.72 2.14 6.70
CA GLU A 26 -16.78 3.53 7.20
C GLU A 26 -15.49 4.31 6.90
N VAL A 27 -14.32 3.69 7.07
CA VAL A 27 -13.02 4.28 6.71
C VAL A 27 -12.95 4.61 5.21
N ILE A 28 -13.32 3.64 4.36
CA ILE A 28 -13.29 3.81 2.90
C ILE A 28 -14.28 4.90 2.47
N CYS A 29 -15.48 4.91 3.02
CA CYS A 29 -16.49 5.95 2.72
C CYS A 29 -16.07 7.34 3.20
N GLY A 30 -15.24 7.42 4.25
CA GLY A 30 -14.62 8.66 4.71
C GLY A 30 -13.51 9.19 3.79
N GLY A 31 -13.05 8.38 2.84
CA GLY A 31 -11.90 8.70 1.97
C GLY A 31 -10.54 8.51 2.65
N ASP A 32 -10.51 7.84 3.80
CA ASP A 32 -9.29 7.53 4.52
C ASP A 32 -8.68 6.20 4.04
N SER A 33 -7.37 6.02 4.27
CA SER A 33 -6.66 4.80 3.89
C SER A 33 -6.90 3.68 4.91
N LEU A 34 -7.29 2.52 4.39
CA LEU A 34 -7.51 1.33 5.17
C LEU A 34 -6.21 0.79 5.79
N ALA A 35 -5.08 0.85 5.07
CA ALA A 35 -3.77 0.43 5.59
C ALA A 35 -3.39 1.19 6.85
N VAL A 36 -3.63 2.51 6.88
CA VAL A 36 -3.37 3.34 8.07
C VAL A 36 -4.21 2.87 9.25
N HIS A 37 -5.49 2.62 9.03
CA HIS A 37 -6.40 2.16 10.07
C HIS A 37 -6.18 0.68 10.44
N ALA A 38 -5.57 -0.13 9.59
CA ALA A 38 -5.18 -1.50 9.88
C ALA A 38 -3.84 -1.62 10.63
N GLY A 39 -3.20 -0.50 10.97
CA GLY A 39 -1.91 -0.50 11.68
C GLY A 39 -0.69 -0.60 10.77
N HIS A 40 -0.85 -0.38 9.46
CA HIS A 40 0.21 -0.24 8.47
C HIS A 40 0.33 1.23 8.04
N PRO A 41 0.80 2.13 8.93
CA PRO A 41 1.01 3.51 8.55
C PRO A 41 2.04 3.58 7.42
N PRO A 42 1.92 4.54 6.49
CA PRO A 42 2.93 4.75 5.47
C PRO A 42 4.26 4.98 6.16
N GLU A 43 5.28 4.19 5.79
CA GLU A 43 6.64 4.38 6.26
C GLU A 43 7.17 5.66 5.59
N LYS A 44 6.82 6.81 6.20
CA LYS A 44 7.01 8.16 5.65
C LYS A 44 6.32 8.33 4.29
N ARG A 45 5.05 8.76 4.25
CA ARG A 45 4.59 9.53 3.08
C ARG A 45 5.53 10.73 3.00
N PRO A 46 6.40 10.87 1.99
CA PRO A 46 7.04 12.13 1.77
C PRO A 46 5.94 13.00 1.18
N LEU A 47 5.17 13.68 2.03
CA LEU A 47 4.28 14.77 1.60
C LEU A 47 5.07 16.01 1.17
N HIS A 48 6.37 15.83 0.91
CA HIS A 48 7.32 16.87 0.62
C HIS A 48 7.55 16.90 -0.89
N ASP A 49 7.56 18.12 -1.44
CA ASP A 49 8.11 18.38 -2.77
C ASP A 49 9.45 17.63 -2.89
N PRO A 50 9.67 16.83 -3.96
CA PRO A 50 10.95 16.17 -4.20
C PRO A 50 12.16 17.09 -4.06
N LEU A 51 11.97 18.40 -4.27
CA LEU A 51 12.98 19.41 -4.02
C LEU A 51 13.35 19.56 -2.54
N GLU A 52 12.39 19.52 -1.62
CA GLU A 52 12.62 19.62 -0.17
C GLU A 52 13.35 18.38 0.36
N ILE A 53 12.97 17.19 -0.10
CA ILE A 53 13.64 15.93 0.25
C ILE A 53 15.09 15.97 -0.23
N ALA A 54 15.30 16.38 -1.48
CA ALA A 54 16.62 16.47 -2.05
C ALA A 54 17.48 17.55 -1.34
N ARG A 55 16.89 18.67 -0.91
CA ARG A 55 17.57 19.72 -0.13
C ARG A 55 18.19 19.19 1.16
N LEU A 56 17.52 18.26 1.86
CA LEU A 56 18.06 17.63 3.08
C LEU A 56 19.32 16.80 2.79
N ALA A 57 19.43 16.24 1.58
CA ALA A 57 20.57 15.46 1.14
C ALA A 57 21.64 16.28 0.39
N MET A 58 21.37 17.55 0.08
CA MET A 58 22.29 18.43 -0.64
C MET A 58 23.30 19.09 0.29
N THR A 59 24.50 19.33 -0.25
CA THR A 59 25.48 20.20 0.41
C THR A 59 25.10 21.67 0.20
N PRO A 60 25.56 22.60 1.06
CA PRO A 60 25.27 24.02 0.90
C PRO A 60 25.62 24.57 -0.50
N ARG A 61 26.74 24.11 -1.09
CA ARG A 61 27.15 24.50 -2.45
C ARG A 61 26.20 24.02 -3.53
N GLU A 62 25.65 22.81 -3.38
CA GLU A 62 24.67 22.24 -4.31
C GLU A 62 23.35 23.04 -4.26
N VAL A 63 22.89 23.40 -3.05
CA VAL A 63 21.69 24.22 -2.85
C VAL A 63 21.84 25.60 -3.48
N THR A 64 22.89 26.35 -3.12
CA THR A 64 23.12 27.70 -3.64
C THR A 64 23.22 27.71 -5.16
N GLN A 65 23.89 26.71 -5.74
CA GLN A 65 24.09 26.66 -7.17
C GLN A 65 22.83 26.23 -7.93
N TYR A 66 22.02 25.34 -7.36
CA TYR A 66 20.70 25.00 -7.89
C TYR A 66 19.76 26.20 -7.86
N GLU A 67 19.71 26.93 -6.74
CA GLU A 67 18.85 28.11 -6.58
C GLU A 67 19.24 29.23 -7.54
N THR A 68 20.54 29.50 -7.67
CA THR A 68 21.06 30.47 -8.63
C THR A 68 20.66 30.11 -10.06
N TRP A 69 20.71 28.82 -10.43
CA TRP A 69 20.26 28.35 -11.74
C TRP A 69 18.72 28.48 -11.89
N ALA A 70 17.95 28.09 -10.87
CA ALA A 70 16.50 28.12 -10.88
C ALA A 70 15.92 29.53 -11.00
N THR A 71 16.60 30.54 -10.44
CA THR A 71 16.22 31.96 -10.57
C THR A 71 16.69 32.61 -11.88
N GLY A 72 17.19 31.82 -12.84
CA GLY A 72 17.64 32.30 -14.15
C GLY A 72 19.08 32.84 -14.16
N GLY A 73 19.89 32.49 -13.15
CA GLY A 73 21.30 32.84 -13.11
C GLY A 73 22.06 32.29 -14.32
N ALA A 74 22.96 33.10 -14.86
CA ALA A 74 23.72 32.75 -16.04
C ALA A 74 24.63 31.55 -15.75
N MET A 75 24.37 30.43 -16.44
CA MET A 75 25.26 29.29 -16.44
C MET A 75 26.62 29.70 -17.05
N PRO A 76 27.76 29.21 -16.54
CA PRO A 76 29.06 29.50 -17.14
C PRO A 76 29.00 29.22 -18.65
N PRO A 77 29.44 30.15 -19.51
CA PRO A 77 29.25 30.01 -20.95
C PRO A 77 29.93 28.73 -21.45
N ILE A 78 29.12 27.81 -21.98
CA ILE A 78 29.63 26.62 -22.65
C ILE A 78 30.07 27.06 -24.04
N ASN A 79 31.38 27.00 -24.30
CA ASN A 79 31.90 27.20 -25.63
C ASN A 79 31.54 25.99 -26.51
N TRP A 80 30.42 26.09 -27.23
CA TRP A 80 29.96 25.03 -28.13
C TRP A 80 30.81 24.89 -29.40
N LYS A 81 31.67 25.86 -29.75
CA LYS A 81 32.56 25.74 -30.93
C LYS A 81 33.70 24.76 -30.68
N THR A 82 34.17 24.64 -29.44
CA THR A 82 35.25 23.71 -29.05
C THR A 82 34.75 22.37 -28.49
N ASN A 83 33.50 22.27 -28.03
CA ASN A 83 32.96 21.10 -27.34
C ASN A 83 31.91 20.29 -28.13
N ARG A 84 31.76 20.53 -29.44
CA ARG A 84 30.87 19.76 -30.33
C ARG A 84 31.53 18.47 -30.80
N LYS A 85 31.67 17.48 -29.92
CA LYS A 85 31.78 16.09 -30.38
C LYS A 85 30.41 15.46 -30.19
N ARG A 86 29.75 15.05 -31.27
CA ARG A 86 28.54 14.20 -31.16
C ARG A 86 28.99 12.91 -30.49
N LEU A 87 28.52 12.68 -29.28
CA LEU A 87 28.82 11.46 -28.53
C LEU A 87 27.61 10.53 -28.61
N PRO A 88 27.80 9.25 -28.97
CA PRO A 88 26.74 8.26 -28.89
C PRO A 88 26.52 7.93 -27.41
N SER A 89 25.39 8.37 -26.85
CA SER A 89 24.99 8.11 -25.46
C SER A 89 25.94 8.62 -24.36
N ALA A 90 25.44 8.69 -23.13
CA ALA A 90 26.27 9.00 -21.96
C ALA A 90 27.21 7.82 -21.67
N THR A 91 28.53 8.03 -21.75
CA THR A 91 29.55 7.05 -21.36
C THR A 91 30.27 7.51 -20.08
N PRO A 92 30.92 6.61 -19.32
CA PRO A 92 31.69 6.98 -18.13
C PRO A 92 32.77 8.04 -18.42
N GLU A 93 33.41 7.98 -19.59
CA GLU A 93 34.44 8.94 -20.02
C GLU A 93 33.87 10.35 -20.16
N ASN A 94 32.60 10.50 -20.54
CA ASN A 94 31.92 11.79 -20.67
C ASN A 94 31.65 12.41 -19.29
N ALA A 95 31.29 11.61 -18.29
CA ALA A 95 31.11 12.06 -16.91
C ALA A 95 32.45 12.47 -16.27
N VAL A 96 33.52 11.72 -16.56
CA VAL A 96 34.89 12.04 -16.12
C VAL A 96 35.37 13.34 -16.77
N TRP A 97 35.15 13.52 -18.07
CA TRP A 97 35.50 14.77 -18.76
C TRP A 97 34.79 15.97 -18.14
N LEU A 98 33.48 15.87 -17.86
CA LEU A 98 32.72 16.95 -17.24
C LEU A 98 33.28 17.30 -15.85
N SER A 99 33.56 16.27 -15.05
CA SER A 99 34.10 16.42 -13.70
C SER A 99 35.48 17.10 -13.68
N ILE A 100 36.32 16.81 -14.69
CA ILE A 100 37.67 17.39 -14.82
C ILE A 100 37.64 18.78 -15.47
N LYS A 101 36.86 18.97 -16.54
CA LYS A 101 36.89 20.19 -17.38
C LYS A 101 35.90 21.26 -16.96
N LYS A 102 34.91 20.91 -16.13
CA LYS A 102 33.87 21.82 -15.61
C LYS A 102 33.61 21.53 -14.13
N PRO A 103 34.63 21.61 -13.25
CA PRO A 103 34.47 21.34 -11.83
C PRO A 103 33.42 22.27 -11.19
N GLN A 104 33.27 23.50 -11.70
CA GLN A 104 32.23 24.43 -11.27
C GLN A 104 30.81 23.93 -11.55
N MET A 105 30.57 23.03 -12.49
CA MET A 105 29.23 22.49 -12.76
C MET A 105 28.88 21.29 -11.89
N LYS A 106 29.87 20.67 -11.24
CA LYS A 106 29.69 19.44 -10.46
C LYS A 106 28.59 19.57 -9.40
N PRO A 107 28.51 20.64 -8.58
CA PRO A 107 27.47 20.75 -7.57
C PRO A 107 26.06 20.86 -8.17
N LEU A 108 25.91 21.58 -9.29
CA LEU A 108 24.62 21.68 -9.98
C LEU A 108 24.16 20.31 -10.53
N VAL A 109 25.07 19.57 -11.16
CA VAL A 109 24.78 18.21 -11.66
C VAL A 109 24.37 17.29 -10.52
N MET A 110 25.10 17.34 -9.40
CA MET A 110 24.77 16.53 -8.21
C MET A 110 23.42 16.94 -7.59
N ALA A 111 23.10 18.23 -7.53
CA ALA A 111 21.80 18.71 -7.07
C ALA A 111 20.64 18.14 -7.92
N ILE A 112 20.77 18.21 -9.25
CA ILE A 112 19.76 17.67 -10.19
C ILE A 112 19.62 16.15 -10.03
N VAL A 113 20.73 15.42 -9.90
CA VAL A 113 20.72 13.97 -9.67
C VAL A 113 20.01 13.62 -8.36
N LYS A 114 20.28 14.35 -7.28
CA LYS A 114 19.61 14.14 -5.98
C LYS A 114 18.11 14.42 -6.04
N ILE A 115 17.68 15.44 -6.78
CA ILE A 115 16.25 15.70 -7.04
C ILE A 115 15.61 14.57 -7.84
N ALA A 116 16.28 14.10 -8.89
CA ALA A 116 15.79 12.99 -9.70
C ALA A 116 15.67 11.69 -8.89
N GLN A 117 16.64 11.42 -8.00
CA GLN A 117 16.60 10.28 -7.09
C GLN A 117 15.47 10.41 -6.06
N ALA A 118 15.30 11.57 -5.44
CA ALA A 118 14.20 11.84 -4.51
C ALA A 118 12.82 11.66 -5.16
N ARG A 119 12.66 12.08 -6.43
CA ARG A 119 11.44 11.82 -7.22
C ARG A 119 11.19 10.33 -7.40
N LYS A 120 12.23 9.57 -7.74
CA LYS A 120 12.11 8.11 -7.95
C LYS A 120 11.72 7.41 -6.65
N GLU A 121 12.33 7.80 -5.53
CA GLU A 121 12.02 7.26 -4.21
C GLU A 121 10.59 7.59 -3.78
N LEU A 122 10.10 8.79 -4.09
CA LEU A 122 8.71 9.19 -3.83
C LEU A 122 7.71 8.30 -4.57
N VAL A 123 7.90 8.11 -5.89
CA VAL A 123 7.02 7.25 -6.71
C VAL A 123 7.06 5.80 -6.22
N ALA A 124 8.25 5.28 -5.94
CA ALA A 124 8.39 3.92 -5.42
C ALA A 124 7.71 3.75 -4.04
N SER A 125 7.75 4.79 -3.19
CA SER A 125 7.06 4.80 -1.91
C SER A 125 5.55 4.83 -2.05
N GLU A 126 5.02 5.55 -3.04
CA GLU A 126 3.59 5.60 -3.34
C GLU A 126 3.09 4.24 -3.85
N GLU A 127 3.79 3.64 -4.82
CA GLU A 127 3.47 2.30 -5.33
C GLU A 127 3.55 1.22 -4.23
N ALA A 128 4.55 1.31 -3.34
CA ALA A 128 4.67 0.38 -2.21
C ALA A 128 3.50 0.53 -1.22
N PHE A 129 3.07 1.76 -0.96
CA PHE A 129 1.92 2.03 -0.09
C PHE A 129 0.61 1.52 -0.71
N ASP A 130 0.39 1.78 -1.99
CA ASP A 130 -0.78 1.27 -2.72
C ASP A 130 -0.82 -0.26 -2.73
N ALA A 131 0.35 -0.91 -2.82
CA ALA A 131 0.45 -2.37 -2.69
C ALA A 131 0.02 -2.87 -1.29
N VAL A 132 0.40 -2.15 -0.23
CA VAL A 132 -0.02 -2.46 1.15
C VAL A 132 -1.52 -2.24 1.32
N GLU A 133 -2.07 -1.12 0.84
CA GLU A 133 -3.51 -0.82 0.85
C GLU A 133 -4.31 -1.93 0.16
N LEU A 134 -3.84 -2.36 -1.01
CA LEU A 134 -4.45 -3.43 -1.78
C LEU A 134 -4.39 -4.77 -1.04
N GLU A 135 -3.26 -5.09 -0.41
CA GLU A 135 -3.09 -6.34 0.33
C GLU A 135 -3.97 -6.41 1.59
N VAL A 136 -4.05 -5.31 2.34
CA VAL A 136 -4.95 -5.18 3.50
C VAL A 136 -6.41 -5.41 3.07
N THR A 137 -6.81 -4.78 1.96
CA THR A 137 -8.17 -4.94 1.41
C THR A 137 -8.44 -6.38 0.98
N ARG A 138 -7.50 -7.01 0.27
CA ARG A 138 -7.61 -8.42 -0.17
C ARG A 138 -7.71 -9.37 1.01
N SER A 139 -6.84 -9.21 2.00
CA SER A 139 -6.82 -10.02 3.22
C SER A 139 -8.14 -9.89 3.98
N ALA A 140 -8.68 -8.67 4.10
CA ALA A 140 -9.98 -8.44 4.74
C ALA A 140 -11.11 -9.20 4.04
N ILE A 141 -11.16 -9.12 2.70
CA ILE A 141 -12.16 -9.81 1.87
C ILE A 141 -11.99 -11.33 2.02
N ALA A 142 -10.79 -11.86 1.81
CA ALA A 142 -10.52 -13.29 1.85
C ALA A 142 -10.84 -13.91 3.22
N ASN A 143 -10.48 -13.24 4.31
CA ASN A 143 -10.78 -13.74 5.64
C ASN A 143 -12.29 -13.69 5.93
N SER A 144 -12.99 -12.65 5.45
CA SER A 144 -14.45 -12.60 5.60
C SER A 144 -15.18 -13.70 4.83
N THR A 145 -14.75 -14.02 3.60
CA THR A 145 -15.35 -15.11 2.83
C THR A 145 -15.13 -16.45 3.52
N ASN A 146 -13.92 -16.69 4.05
CA ASN A 146 -13.62 -17.91 4.79
C ASN A 146 -14.49 -18.06 6.05
N VAL A 147 -14.71 -16.98 6.80
CA VAL A 147 -15.58 -16.99 7.99
C VAL A 147 -17.04 -17.30 7.60
N LEU A 148 -17.53 -16.72 6.51
CA LEU A 148 -18.87 -17.00 6.00
C LEU A 148 -19.01 -18.47 5.59
N ASP A 149 -18.06 -19.01 4.83
CA ASP A 149 -18.07 -20.39 4.37
C ASP A 149 -18.06 -21.38 5.56
N ASN A 150 -17.15 -21.16 6.52
CA ASN A 150 -17.07 -21.98 7.74
C ASN A 150 -18.37 -21.95 8.55
N SER A 151 -19.03 -20.79 8.59
CA SER A 151 -20.30 -20.61 9.29
C SER A 151 -21.42 -21.35 8.58
N TRP A 152 -21.48 -21.28 7.24
CA TRP A 152 -22.44 -22.02 6.43
C TRP A 152 -22.29 -23.54 6.56
N ASP A 153 -21.06 -24.05 6.58
CA ASP A 153 -20.79 -25.46 6.81
C ASP A 153 -21.27 -25.92 8.18
N THR A 154 -21.05 -25.09 9.20
CA THR A 154 -21.51 -25.36 10.56
C THR A 154 -23.04 -25.40 10.64
N LEU A 155 -23.72 -24.42 10.02
CA LEU A 155 -25.17 -24.37 9.94
C LEU A 155 -25.75 -25.59 9.21
N THR A 156 -25.14 -25.99 8.10
CA THR A 156 -25.55 -27.16 7.31
C THR A 156 -25.44 -28.43 8.16
N ARG A 157 -24.32 -28.61 8.87
CA ARG A 157 -24.11 -29.76 9.75
C ARG A 157 -25.12 -29.81 10.89
N ILE A 158 -25.41 -28.68 11.53
CA ILE A 158 -26.42 -28.60 12.60
C ILE A 158 -27.80 -28.95 12.04
N THR A 159 -28.15 -28.38 10.89
CA THR A 159 -29.44 -28.64 10.22
C THR A 159 -29.64 -30.12 9.92
N ASN A 160 -28.62 -30.78 9.36
CA ASN A 160 -28.67 -32.22 9.08
C ASN A 160 -28.83 -33.06 10.35
N ARG A 161 -28.18 -32.69 11.44
CA ARG A 161 -28.37 -33.34 12.75
C ARG A 161 -29.79 -33.17 13.27
N VAL A 162 -30.36 -31.97 13.19
CA VAL A 162 -31.75 -31.69 13.60
C VAL A 162 -32.74 -32.50 12.78
N ILE A 163 -32.56 -32.56 11.46
CA ILE A 163 -33.40 -33.38 10.56
C ILE A 163 -33.33 -34.86 10.96
N SER A 164 -32.13 -35.37 11.23
CA SER A 164 -31.93 -36.76 11.67
C SER A 164 -32.65 -37.03 13.00
N SER A 165 -32.42 -36.21 14.02
CA SER A 165 -33.09 -36.35 15.33
C SER A 165 -34.61 -36.26 15.21
N ARG A 166 -35.14 -35.34 14.40
CA ARG A 166 -36.57 -35.22 14.11
C ARG A 166 -37.12 -36.51 13.50
N SER A 167 -36.40 -37.13 12.56
CA SER A 167 -36.81 -38.37 11.91
C SER A 167 -36.91 -39.55 12.91
N THR A 168 -35.98 -39.63 13.86
CA THR A 168 -36.01 -40.62 14.95
C THR A 168 -37.21 -40.39 15.85
N LEU A 169 -37.48 -39.14 16.25
CA LEU A 169 -38.63 -38.80 17.09
C LEU A 169 -39.97 -39.10 16.41
N LEU A 170 -40.10 -38.80 15.12
CA LEU A 170 -41.30 -39.13 14.35
C LEU A 170 -41.52 -40.65 14.26
N SER A 171 -40.45 -41.41 14.07
CA SER A 171 -40.50 -42.88 14.05
C SER A 171 -40.92 -43.42 15.40
N HIS A 172 -40.36 -42.89 16.49
CA HIS A 172 -40.74 -43.26 17.86
C HIS A 172 -42.20 -42.92 18.17
N LYS A 173 -42.66 -41.71 17.81
CA LYS A 173 -44.07 -41.29 17.93
C LYS A 173 -45.00 -42.27 17.21
N LYS A 174 -44.68 -42.68 15.98
CA LYS A 174 -45.46 -43.67 15.22
C LYS A 174 -45.51 -45.02 15.95
N ALA A 175 -44.38 -45.48 16.49
CA ALA A 175 -44.33 -46.72 17.26
C ALA A 175 -45.20 -46.67 18.52
N LEU A 176 -45.18 -45.55 19.25
CA LEU A 176 -46.03 -45.34 20.43
C LEU A 176 -47.52 -45.32 20.08
N LYS A 177 -47.91 -44.62 19.00
CA LYS A 177 -49.30 -44.62 18.51
C LYS A 177 -49.82 -46.03 18.25
N ARG A 178 -49.01 -46.86 17.57
CA ARG A 178 -49.35 -48.27 17.32
C ARG A 178 -49.54 -49.06 18.62
N LYS A 179 -48.66 -48.88 19.61
CA LYS A 179 -48.75 -49.56 20.91
C LYS A 179 -50.01 -49.17 21.69
N LEU A 180 -50.40 -47.90 21.63
CA LEU A 180 -51.54 -47.36 22.35
C LEU A 180 -52.88 -47.56 21.61
N LYS A 181 -52.88 -48.20 20.43
CA LYS A 181 -54.06 -48.30 19.53
C LYS A 181 -54.73 -46.94 19.24
N LEU A 182 -53.95 -45.87 19.33
CA LEU A 182 -54.39 -44.53 18.98
C LEU A 182 -54.16 -44.34 17.49
N ASN A 183 -55.25 -44.29 16.71
CA ASN A 183 -55.19 -43.92 15.28
C ASN A 183 -54.60 -42.50 15.14
#